data_AF-A0A4R9W3B5-F1
#
_entry.id   AF-A0A4R9W3B5-F1
#
_cell.length_a   1.000
_cell.length_b   1.000
_cell.length_c   1.000
_cell.angle_alpha   90.00
_cell.angle_beta   90.00
_cell.angle_gamma   90.00
#
_symmetry.space_group_name_H-M   'P 1'
#
loop_
_entity.id
_entity.type
_entity.pdbx_description
1 polymer ?
#
loop_
_entity_poly.entity_id
_entity_poly.type
_entity_poly.pdbx_seq_one_letter_code
_entity_poly.pdbx_strand_id
1 'polypeptide(L)'
;MRMIFKYFSENVVEHVFVRDNHVGIKCTLPQDYNDPFELFLGVKLDQGSDLLATYSEVVREIPSLLTTCFSKSPVVTPMWAHYGNNHNGFVIGFEVSELQEVFQDLLIRDISYRDRPSETLVSFAQMAAYRKKPRDAMALRDAVLYEGYFSKYAEWSYEQEVRAVNFEGYVEDMSGNKILYIPKRCVAAIISGAKSSSQTKETLQEAAQKLDAGFYIGKIGRSYPTPYMITDAGSGKVFADGKIAPAIAECAECSEPLRANGDLCPWCSIDDSDRIAAAANNPFRILEHYGLLEDYIEGYPARPRKPY
;
A
#
# COMPACT_ATOMS: atom_id res chain seq x y z
N MET A 1 1.12 3.58 -15.45
CA MET A 1 0.35 3.48 -14.19
C MET A 1 -0.96 4.21 -14.41
N ARG A 2 -2.11 3.57 -14.17
CA ARG A 2 -3.42 4.17 -14.44
C ARG A 2 -3.99 4.80 -13.18
N MET A 3 -4.22 3.96 -12.17
CA MET A 3 -4.71 4.39 -10.86
C MET A 3 -3.64 4.31 -9.77
N ILE A 4 -3.74 5.18 -8.78
CA ILE A 4 -2.99 5.14 -7.51
C ILE A 4 -3.93 5.25 -6.33
N PHE A 5 -3.56 4.65 -5.20
CA PHE A 5 -4.46 4.44 -4.06
C PHE A 5 -3.87 5.03 -2.79
N LYS A 6 -4.68 5.80 -2.04
CA LYS A 6 -4.31 6.27 -0.71
C LYS A 6 -5.13 5.57 0.35
N TYR A 7 -4.45 5.03 1.35
CA TYR A 7 -5.04 4.34 2.48
C TYR A 7 -5.32 5.33 3.62
N PHE A 8 -6.47 5.17 4.25
CA PHE A 8 -6.93 6.01 5.35
C PHE A 8 -7.44 5.14 6.49
N SER A 9 -7.22 5.63 7.70
CA SER A 9 -7.87 5.11 8.89
C SER A 9 -9.33 5.59 8.96
N GLU A 10 -10.18 4.86 9.68
CA GLU A 10 -11.60 5.17 9.81
C GLU A 10 -11.86 6.53 10.51
N ASN A 11 -10.99 6.93 11.43
CA ASN A 11 -11.15 8.15 12.21
C ASN A 11 -10.95 9.45 11.41
N VAL A 12 -10.46 9.39 10.17
CA VAL A 12 -10.23 10.59 9.33
C VAL A 12 -11.29 10.79 8.27
N VAL A 13 -12.33 9.95 8.20
CA VAL A 13 -13.41 10.05 7.19
C VAL A 13 -13.96 11.47 7.10
N GLU A 14 -14.34 12.07 8.23
CA GLU A 14 -14.92 13.41 8.27
C GLU A 14 -13.93 14.49 7.80
N HIS A 15 -12.63 14.31 8.03
CA HIS A 15 -11.58 15.23 7.61
C HIS A 15 -11.24 15.13 6.12
N VAL A 16 -11.44 13.95 5.53
CA VAL A 16 -11.16 13.71 4.11
C VAL A 16 -12.24 14.32 3.21
N PHE A 17 -13.50 14.32 3.65
CA PHE A 17 -14.65 14.80 2.86
C PHE A 17 -15.22 16.15 3.34
N VAL A 18 -14.39 17.00 3.96
CA VAL A 18 -14.81 18.31 4.51
C VAL A 18 -15.35 19.27 3.44
N ARG A 19 -14.77 19.23 2.23
CA ARG A 19 -15.04 20.19 1.16
C ARG A 19 -15.85 19.54 0.04
N ASP A 20 -16.95 20.18 -0.34
CA ASP A 20 -17.79 19.70 -1.42
C ASP A 20 -17.01 19.51 -2.73
N ASN A 21 -17.28 18.41 -3.42
CA ASN A 21 -16.61 18.00 -4.67
C ASN A 21 -15.08 17.86 -4.57
N HIS A 22 -14.52 17.73 -3.36
CA HIS A 22 -13.08 17.55 -3.16
C HIS A 22 -12.78 16.44 -2.13
N VAL A 23 -11.58 15.89 -2.22
CA VAL A 23 -11.00 14.97 -1.26
C VAL A 23 -9.74 15.61 -0.68
N GLY A 24 -9.72 15.82 0.63
CA GLY A 24 -8.57 16.33 1.35
C GLY A 24 -7.58 15.21 1.66
N ILE A 25 -6.33 15.35 1.22
CA ILE A 25 -5.24 14.44 1.59
C ILE A 25 -4.14 15.20 2.32
N LYS A 26 -3.60 14.59 3.38
CA LYS A 26 -2.47 15.16 4.11
C LYS A 26 -1.18 14.99 3.32
N CYS A 27 -0.40 16.07 3.24
CA CYS A 27 0.98 16.08 2.79
C CYS A 27 1.87 16.32 4.01
N THR A 28 2.97 15.58 4.10
CA THR A 28 3.90 15.62 5.24
C THR A 28 5.31 15.94 4.79
N LEU A 29 6.10 16.48 5.71
CA LEU A 29 7.53 16.69 5.50
C LEU A 29 8.29 15.39 5.84
N PRO A 30 9.52 15.20 5.32
CA PRO A 30 10.32 14.00 5.57
C PRO A 30 10.55 13.65 7.04
N GLN A 31 10.62 14.65 7.91
CA GLN A 31 10.76 14.46 9.35
C GLN A 31 9.61 13.70 10.02
N ASP A 32 8.44 13.64 9.36
CA ASP A 32 7.23 12.99 9.87
C ASP A 32 6.98 11.63 9.19
N TYR A 33 7.97 11.08 8.47
CA TYR A 33 7.84 9.77 7.82
C TYR A 33 7.88 8.63 8.85
N ASN A 34 7.23 7.52 8.50
CA ASN A 34 7.19 6.33 9.37
C ASN A 34 8.54 5.61 9.46
N ASP A 35 9.36 5.71 8.40
CA ASP A 35 10.71 5.16 8.39
C ASP A 35 11.73 6.28 8.68
N PRO A 36 12.35 6.28 9.88
CA PRO A 36 13.33 7.29 10.23
C PRO A 36 14.64 7.16 9.44
N PHE A 37 14.86 6.05 8.72
CA PHE A 37 16.06 5.78 7.95
C PHE A 37 15.94 6.13 6.46
N GLU A 38 14.77 6.58 6.02
CA GLU A 38 14.45 6.70 4.59
C GLU A 38 15.38 7.68 3.84
N LEU A 39 15.73 8.81 4.47
CA LEU A 39 16.67 9.79 3.89
C LEU A 39 18.15 9.34 3.94
N PHE A 40 18.48 8.26 4.66
CA PHE A 40 19.86 7.81 4.88
C PHE A 40 20.34 6.82 3.81
N LEU A 41 19.44 6.24 3.01
CA LEU A 41 19.75 5.33 1.91
C LEU A 41 20.63 5.94 0.82
N GLY A 42 20.67 7.27 0.73
CA GLY A 42 21.54 7.99 -0.19
C GLY A 42 23.03 7.93 0.18
N VAL A 43 23.38 7.53 1.41
CA VAL A 43 24.77 7.66 1.90
C VAL A 43 25.41 6.31 2.11
N LYS A 44 26.40 6.00 1.28
CA LYS A 44 27.31 4.88 1.58
C LYS A 44 28.36 5.36 2.58
N LEU A 45 28.18 5.03 3.85
CA LEU A 45 29.02 5.47 4.97
C LEU A 45 30.37 4.73 5.06
N ASP A 46 30.56 3.67 4.28
CA ASP A 46 31.78 2.85 4.22
C ASP A 46 32.90 3.45 3.35
N GLN A 47 32.71 4.69 2.88
CA GLN A 47 33.66 5.37 2.00
C GLN A 47 34.78 6.06 2.79
N GLY A 48 35.92 6.30 2.12
CA GLY A 48 37.02 7.06 2.70
C GLY A 48 36.58 8.47 3.15
N SER A 49 37.24 9.02 4.18
CA SER A 49 36.91 10.30 4.81
C SER A 49 36.69 11.44 3.82
N ASP A 50 37.48 11.48 2.75
CA ASP A 50 37.45 12.55 1.74
C ASP A 50 36.15 12.54 0.91
N LEU A 51 35.60 11.36 0.62
CA LEU A 51 34.34 11.22 -0.11
C LEU A 51 33.15 11.63 0.78
N LEU A 52 33.17 11.25 2.05
CA LEU A 52 32.16 11.65 3.03
C LEU A 52 32.18 13.16 3.28
N ALA A 53 33.36 13.77 3.36
CA ALA A 53 33.51 15.22 3.48
C ALA A 53 32.96 15.95 2.25
N THR A 54 33.28 15.46 1.04
CA THR A 54 32.75 16.03 -0.21
C THR A 54 31.24 15.92 -0.27
N TYR A 55 30.68 14.75 0.09
CA TYR A 55 29.25 14.54 0.15
C TYR A 55 28.58 15.53 1.11
N SER A 56 29.09 15.62 2.34
CA SER A 56 28.57 16.54 3.38
C SER A 56 28.58 17.99 2.89
N GLU A 57 29.67 18.43 2.25
CA GLU A 57 29.82 19.81 1.78
C GLU A 57 28.93 20.14 0.56
N VAL A 58 28.74 19.19 -0.36
CA VAL A 58 27.94 19.40 -1.57
C VAL A 58 26.45 19.31 -1.29
N VAL A 59 26.05 18.33 -0.47
CA VAL A 59 24.63 18.09 -0.15
C VAL A 59 24.14 19.09 0.91
N ARG A 60 24.95 19.34 1.95
CA ARG A 60 24.64 20.13 3.16
C ARG A 60 23.34 19.71 3.84
N GLU A 61 22.21 20.12 3.27
CA GLU A 61 20.86 19.78 3.71
C GLU A 61 20.01 19.41 2.48
N ILE A 62 19.30 18.29 2.57
CA ILE A 62 18.25 17.95 1.61
C ILE A 62 17.05 18.86 1.92
N PRO A 63 16.55 19.66 0.95
CA PRO A 63 15.39 20.50 1.16
C PRO A 63 14.21 19.60 1.53
N SER A 64 13.49 19.96 2.59
CA SER A 64 12.27 19.28 3.02
C SER A 64 11.10 19.70 2.13
N LEU A 65 10.76 18.85 1.17
CA LEU A 65 9.62 19.01 0.27
C LEU A 65 8.39 18.35 0.90
N LEU A 66 7.24 18.94 0.63
CA LEU A 66 5.99 18.28 0.98
C LEU A 66 5.80 17.04 0.11
N THR A 67 5.40 15.96 0.75
CA THR A 67 5.26 14.65 0.13
C THR A 67 3.94 14.02 0.50
N THR A 68 3.38 13.24 -0.43
CA THR A 68 2.30 12.33 -0.12
C THR A 68 2.51 11.00 -0.84
N CYS A 69 2.28 9.92 -0.11
CA CYS A 69 2.52 8.56 -0.58
C CYS A 69 1.22 7.86 -0.94
N PHE A 70 1.26 7.10 -2.02
CA PHE A 70 0.20 6.25 -2.54
C PHE A 70 0.72 4.83 -2.71
N SER A 71 -0.16 3.87 -2.94
CA SER A 71 0.15 2.52 -3.39
C SER A 71 -0.35 2.31 -4.82
N LYS A 72 0.31 1.45 -5.57
CA LYS A 72 -0.15 0.99 -6.89
C LYS A 72 -1.39 0.09 -6.80
N SER A 73 -1.70 -0.45 -5.63
CA SER A 73 -2.74 -1.47 -5.47
C SER A 73 -3.59 -1.22 -4.24
N PRO A 74 -4.92 -1.37 -4.32
CA PRO A 74 -5.81 -1.28 -3.17
C PRO A 74 -5.95 -2.62 -2.42
N VAL A 75 -5.32 -3.70 -2.89
CA VAL A 75 -5.48 -5.06 -2.32
C VAL A 75 -4.21 -5.56 -1.62
N VAL A 76 -3.33 -4.65 -1.19
CA VAL A 76 -2.13 -5.01 -0.42
C VAL A 76 -2.51 -5.25 1.05
N THR A 77 -2.51 -6.51 1.50
CA THR A 77 -2.96 -6.89 2.84
C THR A 77 -2.20 -6.18 3.98
N PRO A 78 -0.85 -6.10 3.99
CA PRO A 78 -0.13 -5.34 5.01
C PRO A 78 -0.51 -3.85 5.06
N MET A 79 -0.81 -3.23 3.91
CA MET A 79 -1.25 -1.82 3.87
C MET A 79 -2.59 -1.62 4.58
N TRP A 80 -3.53 -2.56 4.43
CA TRP A 80 -4.78 -2.53 5.18
C TRP A 80 -4.60 -2.73 6.69
N ALA A 81 -3.62 -3.54 7.09
CA ALA A 81 -3.30 -3.74 8.49
C ALA A 81 -2.72 -2.46 9.12
N HIS A 82 -1.69 -1.87 8.49
CA HIS A 82 -0.97 -0.73 9.03
C HIS A 82 -1.70 0.61 8.83
N TYR A 83 -2.15 0.89 7.61
CA TYR A 83 -2.71 2.20 7.23
C TYR A 83 -4.24 2.19 7.12
N GLY A 84 -4.82 1.03 6.81
CA GLY A 84 -6.27 0.84 6.76
C GLY A 84 -6.91 0.52 8.11
N ASN A 85 -6.28 0.89 9.23
CA ASN A 85 -6.77 0.64 10.59
C ASN A 85 -7.26 -0.80 10.81
N ASN A 86 -6.42 -1.81 10.54
CA ASN A 86 -6.78 -3.23 10.63
C ASN A 86 -8.02 -3.62 9.79
N HIS A 87 -8.12 -3.11 8.57
CA HIS A 87 -9.26 -3.28 7.65
C HIS A 87 -10.57 -2.59 8.09
N ASN A 88 -10.54 -1.66 9.05
CA ASN A 88 -11.71 -0.84 9.42
C ASN A 88 -11.77 0.49 8.65
N GLY A 89 -10.62 0.95 8.13
CA GLY A 89 -10.49 2.17 7.35
C GLY A 89 -10.99 2.05 5.91
N PHE A 90 -10.46 2.88 5.02
CA PHE A 90 -10.88 2.95 3.63
C PHE A 90 -9.73 3.36 2.71
N VAL A 91 -9.95 3.21 1.40
CA VAL A 91 -9.00 3.56 0.36
C VAL A 91 -9.68 4.43 -0.68
N ILE A 92 -8.97 5.45 -1.15
CA ILE A 92 -9.41 6.26 -2.31
C ILE A 92 -8.44 6.03 -3.46
N GLY A 93 -8.99 5.69 -4.62
CA GLY A 93 -8.28 5.53 -5.88
C GLY A 93 -8.40 6.78 -6.75
N PHE A 94 -7.27 7.21 -7.30
CA PHE A 94 -7.17 8.40 -8.15
C PHE A 94 -6.63 8.04 -9.53
N GLU A 95 -7.14 8.70 -10.57
CA GLU A 95 -6.61 8.58 -11.94
C GLU A 95 -5.39 9.49 -12.10
N VAL A 96 -4.26 8.90 -12.52
CA VAL A 96 -2.97 9.60 -12.58
C VAL A 96 -2.97 10.71 -13.63
N SER A 97 -3.62 10.50 -14.78
CA SER A 97 -3.73 11.51 -15.84
C SER A 97 -4.48 12.75 -15.36
N GLU A 98 -5.61 12.58 -14.68
CA GLU A 98 -6.42 13.68 -14.15
C GLU A 98 -5.64 14.47 -13.08
N LEU A 99 -4.89 13.78 -12.21
CA LEU A 99 -4.02 14.42 -11.23
C LEU A 99 -2.95 15.29 -11.91
N GLN A 100 -2.28 14.77 -12.95
CA GLN A 100 -1.26 15.52 -13.69
C GLN A 100 -1.83 16.71 -14.46
N GLU A 101 -3.08 16.62 -14.94
CA GLU A 101 -3.76 17.74 -15.60
C GLU A 101 -4.14 18.86 -14.63
N VAL A 102 -4.58 18.52 -13.41
CA VAL A 102 -4.89 19.50 -12.35
C VAL A 102 -3.63 20.11 -11.78
N PHE A 103 -2.63 19.28 -11.46
CA PHE A 103 -1.44 19.64 -10.72
C PHE A 103 -0.22 19.44 -11.62
N GLN A 104 0.02 20.41 -12.50
CA GLN A 104 1.01 20.26 -13.59
C GLN A 104 2.46 20.15 -13.11
N ASP A 105 2.78 20.72 -11.94
CA ASP A 105 4.12 20.69 -11.37
C ASP A 105 4.39 19.45 -10.50
N LEU A 106 3.36 18.65 -10.26
CA LEU A 106 3.38 17.53 -9.32
C LEU A 106 4.15 16.36 -9.94
N LEU A 107 5.21 15.94 -9.25
CA LEU A 107 6.07 14.85 -9.70
C LEU A 107 5.62 13.54 -9.04
N ILE A 108 4.89 12.70 -9.80
CA ILE A 108 4.47 11.35 -9.38
C ILE A 108 5.49 10.33 -9.89
N ARG A 109 6.11 9.58 -8.98
CA ARG A 109 7.12 8.57 -9.32
C ARG A 109 7.01 7.31 -8.47
N ASP A 110 7.45 6.22 -9.07
CA ASP A 110 7.65 4.95 -8.38
C ASP A 110 8.84 5.02 -7.44
N ILE A 111 8.73 4.37 -6.29
CA ILE A 111 9.86 4.18 -5.39
C ILE A 111 10.80 3.09 -5.92
N SER A 112 12.09 3.40 -5.89
CA SER A 112 13.17 2.45 -6.16
C SER A 112 13.55 1.71 -4.88
N TYR A 113 13.13 0.45 -4.78
CA TYR A 113 13.41 -0.40 -3.62
C TYR A 113 14.80 -1.03 -3.68
N ARG A 114 15.58 -0.92 -2.59
CA ARG A 114 16.98 -1.38 -2.56
C ARG A 114 17.38 -1.90 -1.18
N ASP A 115 18.30 -2.87 -1.15
CA ASP A 115 18.88 -3.38 0.11
C ASP A 115 20.13 -2.59 0.55
N ARG A 116 20.70 -1.79 -0.34
CA ARG A 116 21.95 -1.08 -0.14
C ARG A 116 21.94 0.28 -0.84
N PRO A 117 22.77 1.23 -0.39
CA PRO A 117 22.91 2.53 -1.05
C PRO A 117 23.26 2.42 -2.53
N SER A 118 22.79 3.40 -3.30
CA SER A 118 22.99 3.49 -4.75
C SER A 118 24.48 3.50 -5.16
N GLU A 119 24.91 2.52 -5.94
CA GLU A 119 26.28 2.54 -6.53
C GLU A 119 26.48 3.76 -7.45
N THR A 120 25.41 4.24 -8.07
CA THR A 120 25.40 5.44 -8.89
C THR A 120 25.75 6.68 -8.07
N LEU A 121 25.25 6.80 -6.84
CA LEU A 121 25.61 7.91 -5.93
C LEU A 121 27.09 7.89 -5.57
N VAL A 122 27.66 6.69 -5.37
CA VAL A 122 29.10 6.54 -5.11
C VAL A 122 29.90 7.06 -6.31
N SER A 123 29.48 6.74 -7.53
CA SER A 123 30.12 7.26 -8.74
C SER A 123 30.05 8.79 -8.83
N PHE A 124 28.89 9.39 -8.55
CA PHE A 124 28.75 10.85 -8.51
C PHE A 124 29.62 11.49 -7.42
N ALA A 125 29.68 10.89 -6.23
CA ALA A 125 30.51 11.38 -5.13
C ALA A 125 32.00 11.33 -5.49
N GLN A 126 32.46 10.25 -6.11
CA GLN A 126 33.83 10.13 -6.63
C GLN A 126 34.11 11.17 -7.71
N MET A 127 33.20 11.37 -8.66
CA MET A 127 33.37 12.40 -9.69
C MET A 127 33.49 13.80 -9.09
N ALA A 128 32.60 14.16 -8.15
CA ALA A 128 32.65 15.44 -7.46
C ALA A 128 33.95 15.62 -6.67
N ALA A 129 34.38 14.61 -5.92
CA ALA A 129 35.58 14.67 -5.06
C ALA A 129 36.88 14.75 -5.86
N TYR A 130 37.01 13.96 -6.93
CA TYR A 130 38.25 13.87 -7.71
C TYR A 130 38.35 14.93 -8.80
N ARG A 131 37.26 15.19 -9.54
CA ARG A 131 37.28 16.13 -10.68
C ARG A 131 37.05 17.58 -10.23
N LYS A 132 36.33 17.79 -9.12
CA LYS A 132 36.10 19.10 -8.49
C LYS A 132 35.50 20.15 -9.44
N LYS A 133 34.64 19.72 -10.37
CA LYS A 133 33.95 20.64 -11.30
C LYS A 133 32.56 21.00 -10.77
N PRO A 134 32.07 22.23 -10.96
CA PRO A 134 30.73 22.64 -10.51
C PRO A 134 29.61 21.72 -11.01
N ARG A 135 29.70 21.25 -12.26
CA ARG A 135 28.74 20.30 -12.85
C ARG A 135 28.69 18.95 -12.14
N ASP A 136 29.83 18.47 -11.63
CA ASP A 136 29.92 17.16 -10.97
C ASP A 136 29.34 17.27 -9.55
N ALA A 137 29.55 18.41 -8.87
CA ALA A 137 28.89 18.72 -7.60
C ALA A 137 27.36 18.87 -7.77
N MET A 138 26.89 19.54 -8.82
CA MET A 138 25.46 19.64 -9.09
C MET A 138 24.85 18.27 -9.38
N ALA A 139 25.50 17.44 -10.20
CA ALA A 139 25.03 16.10 -10.50
C ALA A 139 24.95 15.20 -9.25
N LEU A 140 25.93 15.31 -8.34
CA LEU A 140 25.86 14.63 -7.05
C LEU A 140 24.66 15.12 -6.23
N ARG A 141 24.49 16.44 -6.11
CA ARG A 141 23.37 17.03 -5.37
C ARG A 141 22.03 16.52 -5.93
N ASP A 142 21.80 16.64 -7.24
CA ASP A 142 20.57 16.21 -7.89
C ASP A 142 20.29 14.72 -7.69
N ALA A 143 21.33 13.88 -7.81
CA ALA A 143 21.20 12.45 -7.60
C ALA A 143 20.83 12.12 -6.15
N VAL A 144 21.44 12.80 -5.18
CA VAL A 144 21.12 12.62 -3.75
C VAL A 144 19.70 13.05 -3.43
N LEU A 145 19.25 14.18 -3.98
CA LEU A 145 17.87 14.64 -3.83
C LEU A 145 16.90 13.61 -4.40
N TYR A 146 17.16 13.14 -5.62
CA TYR A 146 16.31 12.15 -6.26
C TYR A 146 16.23 10.85 -5.46
N GLU A 147 17.37 10.30 -5.04
CA GLU A 147 17.41 9.05 -4.29
C GLU A 147 16.83 9.22 -2.88
N GLY A 148 17.04 10.36 -2.21
CA GLY A 148 16.43 10.65 -0.90
C GLY A 148 14.90 10.65 -0.94
N TYR A 149 14.30 11.14 -2.02
CA TYR A 149 12.84 11.16 -2.16
C TYR A 149 12.27 9.89 -2.80
N PHE A 150 12.98 9.25 -3.73
CA PHE A 150 12.42 8.18 -4.56
C PHE A 150 13.12 6.83 -4.38
N SER A 151 13.80 6.61 -3.26
CA SER A 151 14.31 5.30 -2.87
C SER A 151 13.86 4.92 -1.46
N LYS A 152 13.76 3.62 -1.22
CA LYS A 152 13.35 3.04 0.08
C LYS A 152 13.95 1.67 0.26
N TYR A 153 14.07 1.20 1.50
CA TYR A 153 14.61 -0.13 1.77
C TYR A 153 13.68 -1.20 1.16
N ALA A 154 14.27 -2.28 0.63
CA ALA A 154 13.49 -3.31 -0.06
C ALA A 154 12.52 -4.06 0.86
N GLU A 155 12.73 -4.03 2.17
CA GLU A 155 11.78 -4.54 3.17
C GLU A 155 10.40 -3.87 3.08
N TRP A 156 10.34 -2.62 2.61
CA TRP A 156 9.09 -1.87 2.39
C TRP A 156 8.50 -2.06 0.98
N SER A 157 9.08 -2.92 0.13
CA SER A 157 8.63 -3.12 -1.25
C SER A 157 7.18 -3.62 -1.37
N TYR A 158 6.66 -4.25 -0.32
CA TYR A 158 5.26 -4.69 -0.28
C TYR A 158 4.27 -3.53 -0.36
N GLU A 159 4.64 -2.31 0.04
CA GLU A 159 3.77 -1.13 -0.01
C GLU A 159 3.41 -0.73 -1.45
N GLN A 160 4.23 -1.16 -2.43
CA GLN A 160 4.10 -0.79 -3.84
C GLN A 160 3.95 0.73 -4.01
N GLU A 161 4.80 1.47 -3.32
CA GLU A 161 4.67 2.89 -3.10
C GLU A 161 4.89 3.69 -4.40
N VAL A 162 4.04 4.70 -4.56
CA VAL A 162 4.16 5.77 -5.54
C VAL A 162 4.16 7.07 -4.75
N ARG A 163 5.18 7.88 -4.96
CA ARG A 163 5.36 9.13 -4.23
C ARG A 163 5.09 10.32 -5.13
N ALA A 164 4.38 11.29 -4.57
CA ALA A 164 4.20 12.59 -5.17
C ALA A 164 4.92 13.65 -4.32
N VAL A 165 5.49 14.64 -4.99
CA VAL A 165 6.16 15.83 -4.41
C VAL A 165 5.80 17.07 -5.23
N ASN A 166 6.30 18.24 -4.82
CA ASN A 166 6.03 19.57 -5.40
C ASN A 166 4.60 20.07 -5.15
N PHE A 167 4.21 20.05 -3.87
CA PHE A 167 2.86 20.43 -3.44
C PHE A 167 2.75 21.88 -2.94
N GLU A 168 3.86 22.61 -2.84
CA GLU A 168 3.97 23.87 -2.11
C GLU A 168 2.99 24.94 -2.61
N GLY A 169 2.67 24.94 -3.90
CA GLY A 169 1.69 25.85 -4.50
C GLY A 169 0.22 25.40 -4.42
N TYR A 170 -0.05 24.17 -3.98
CA TYR A 170 -1.37 23.53 -4.05
C TYR A 170 -1.97 23.18 -2.69
N VAL A 171 -1.19 23.25 -1.61
CA VAL A 171 -1.64 22.88 -0.26
C VAL A 171 -2.19 24.06 0.51
N GLU A 172 -3.20 23.78 1.33
CA GLU A 172 -3.76 24.70 2.31
C GLU A 172 -3.32 24.26 3.72
N ASP A 173 -3.08 25.22 4.62
CA ASP A 173 -2.78 24.92 6.03
C ASP A 173 -4.08 24.86 6.84
N MET A 174 -4.39 23.67 7.36
CA MET A 174 -5.55 23.41 8.19
C MET A 174 -5.07 22.98 9.58
N SER A 175 -4.99 23.95 10.50
CA SER A 175 -4.58 23.75 11.90
C SER A 175 -3.21 23.07 12.03
N GLY A 176 -2.23 23.48 11.22
CA GLY A 176 -0.88 22.93 11.21
C GLY A 176 -0.71 21.69 10.32
N ASN A 177 -1.78 21.20 9.68
CA ASN A 177 -1.69 20.14 8.68
C ASN A 177 -1.70 20.74 7.27
N LYS A 178 -0.74 20.37 6.43
CA LYS A 178 -0.76 20.71 5.00
C LYS A 178 -1.69 19.76 4.28
N ILE A 179 -2.81 20.27 3.77
CA ILE A 179 -3.84 19.50 3.10
C ILE A 179 -3.89 19.87 1.62
N LEU A 180 -3.81 18.87 0.76
CA LEU A 180 -4.10 19.01 -0.67
C LEU A 180 -5.56 18.65 -0.92
N TYR A 181 -6.34 19.57 -1.47
CA TYR A 181 -7.71 19.30 -1.90
C TYR A 181 -7.74 18.84 -3.36
N ILE A 182 -8.00 17.55 -3.56
CA ILE A 182 -8.08 16.93 -4.88
C ILE A 182 -9.53 17.07 -5.39
N PRO A 183 -9.76 17.63 -6.59
CA PRO A 183 -11.11 17.77 -7.14
C PRO A 183 -11.70 16.41 -7.54
N LYS A 184 -13.03 16.31 -7.51
CA LYS A 184 -13.76 15.06 -7.76
C LYS A 184 -13.40 14.36 -9.08
N ARG A 185 -13.06 15.12 -10.13
CA ARG A 185 -12.68 14.55 -11.44
C ARG A 185 -11.49 13.59 -11.38
N CYS A 186 -10.62 13.75 -10.38
CA CYS A 186 -9.48 12.86 -10.19
C CYS A 186 -9.81 11.59 -9.40
N VAL A 187 -10.97 11.56 -8.71
CA VAL A 187 -11.37 10.48 -7.83
C VAL A 187 -12.11 9.43 -8.64
N ALA A 188 -11.52 8.26 -8.78
CA ALA A 188 -12.12 7.18 -9.57
C ALA A 188 -12.84 6.14 -8.71
N ALA A 189 -12.35 5.89 -7.50
CA ALA A 189 -12.93 4.86 -6.64
C ALA A 189 -12.79 5.18 -5.15
N ILE A 190 -13.77 4.75 -4.36
CA ILE A 190 -13.72 4.68 -2.90
C ILE A 190 -14.00 3.24 -2.49
N ILE A 191 -13.11 2.68 -1.67
CA ILE A 191 -13.15 1.28 -1.25
C ILE A 191 -13.21 1.24 0.28
N SER A 192 -14.28 0.71 0.85
CA SER A 192 -14.35 0.49 2.30
C SER A 192 -13.53 -0.74 2.71
N GLY A 193 -13.00 -0.72 3.92
CA GLY A 193 -12.40 -1.90 4.52
C GLY A 193 -13.41 -3.02 4.75
N ALA A 194 -12.90 -4.26 4.85
CA ALA A 194 -13.73 -5.44 5.07
C ALA A 194 -14.41 -5.46 6.44
N LYS A 195 -13.79 -4.81 7.43
CA LYS A 195 -14.27 -4.74 8.82
C LYS A 195 -14.90 -3.38 9.17
N SER A 196 -14.93 -2.43 8.24
CA SER A 196 -15.56 -1.12 8.45
C SER A 196 -17.01 -1.28 8.92
N SER A 197 -17.40 -0.41 9.85
CA SER A 197 -18.77 -0.36 10.38
C SER A 197 -19.79 -0.05 9.29
N SER A 198 -21.07 -0.38 9.52
CA SER A 198 -22.15 -0.04 8.58
C SER A 198 -22.25 1.47 8.37
N GLN A 199 -22.13 2.25 9.45
CA GLN A 199 -22.13 3.71 9.39
C GLN A 199 -21.01 4.25 8.48
N THR A 200 -19.79 3.74 8.63
CA THR A 200 -18.65 4.14 7.78
C THR A 200 -18.90 3.78 6.32
N LYS A 201 -19.47 2.61 6.04
CA LYS A 201 -19.80 2.20 4.67
C LYS A 201 -20.83 3.12 4.04
N GLU A 202 -21.89 3.47 4.77
CA GLU A 202 -22.92 4.41 4.32
C GLU A 202 -22.32 5.80 4.04
N THR A 203 -21.52 6.35 4.96
CA THR A 203 -20.85 7.64 4.76
C THR A 203 -19.94 7.64 3.52
N LEU A 204 -19.17 6.57 3.31
CA LEU A 204 -18.30 6.43 2.14
C LEU A 204 -19.08 6.26 0.83
N GLN A 205 -20.21 5.56 0.88
CA GLN A 205 -21.11 5.41 -0.27
C GLN A 205 -21.72 6.74 -0.67
N GLU A 206 -22.21 7.54 0.29
CA GLU A 206 -22.71 8.89 0.04
C GLU A 206 -21.60 9.81 -0.54
N ALA A 207 -20.39 9.73 0.01
CA ALA A 207 -19.25 10.49 -0.49
C ALA A 207 -18.92 10.10 -1.94
N ALA A 208 -18.92 8.80 -2.26
CA ALA A 208 -18.68 8.30 -3.61
C ALA A 208 -19.73 8.82 -4.61
N GLN A 209 -21.01 8.83 -4.22
CA GLN A 209 -22.09 9.39 -5.04
C GLN A 209 -21.91 10.89 -5.30
N LYS A 210 -21.56 11.68 -4.29
CA LYS A 210 -21.30 13.13 -4.43
C LYS A 210 -20.11 13.42 -5.35
N LEU A 211 -19.10 12.55 -5.31
CA LEU A 211 -17.88 12.67 -6.10
C LEU A 211 -18.00 12.07 -7.51
N ASP A 212 -19.11 11.39 -7.82
CA ASP A 212 -19.28 10.61 -9.07
C ASP A 212 -18.20 9.53 -9.23
N ALA A 213 -17.83 8.87 -8.13
CA ALA A 213 -16.80 7.85 -8.05
C ALA A 213 -17.40 6.46 -7.82
N GLY A 214 -16.70 5.40 -8.26
CA GLY A 214 -17.11 4.02 -7.99
C GLY A 214 -16.98 3.67 -6.52
N PHE A 215 -18.05 3.12 -5.91
CA PHE A 215 -18.01 2.61 -4.53
C PHE A 215 -17.84 1.09 -4.50
N TYR A 216 -16.97 0.62 -3.63
CA TYR A 216 -16.70 -0.80 -3.44
C TYR A 216 -16.53 -1.16 -1.97
N ILE A 217 -16.96 -2.37 -1.61
CA ILE A 217 -16.75 -2.92 -0.27
C ILE A 217 -15.65 -3.99 -0.37
N GLY A 218 -14.58 -3.80 0.39
CA GLY A 218 -13.51 -4.79 0.51
C GLY A 218 -14.01 -6.09 1.16
N LYS A 219 -13.52 -7.23 0.68
CA LYS A 219 -13.76 -8.56 1.22
C LYS A 219 -12.44 -9.31 1.34
N ILE A 220 -12.30 -10.07 2.42
CA ILE A 220 -11.15 -10.95 2.63
C ILE A 220 -11.50 -12.29 2.00
N GLY A 221 -10.72 -12.71 0.99
CA GLY A 221 -10.85 -14.01 0.34
C GLY A 221 -10.64 -15.16 1.32
N ARG A 222 -11.40 -16.25 1.12
CA ARG A 222 -11.21 -17.51 1.86
C ARG A 222 -10.32 -18.47 1.09
N SER A 223 -10.45 -18.43 -0.24
CA SER A 223 -9.77 -19.34 -1.16
C SER A 223 -8.37 -18.85 -1.50
N TYR A 224 -8.18 -17.54 -1.56
CA TYR A 224 -6.92 -16.93 -1.95
C TYR A 224 -6.50 -15.82 -0.98
N PRO A 225 -5.20 -15.66 -0.71
CA PRO A 225 -4.67 -14.65 0.21
C PRO A 225 -4.62 -13.25 -0.44
N THR A 226 -5.64 -12.89 -1.21
CA THR A 226 -5.75 -11.60 -1.89
C THR A 226 -7.16 -11.06 -1.64
N PRO A 227 -7.30 -9.87 -1.03
CA PRO A 227 -8.59 -9.23 -0.89
C PRO A 227 -9.22 -8.98 -2.27
N TYR A 228 -10.55 -9.03 -2.31
CA TYR A 228 -11.33 -8.63 -3.47
C TYR A 228 -12.34 -7.55 -3.05
N MET A 229 -13.05 -7.01 -4.03
CA MET A 229 -14.04 -5.97 -3.83
C MET A 229 -15.40 -6.45 -4.31
N ILE A 230 -16.47 -5.94 -3.72
CA ILE A 230 -17.82 -6.13 -4.25
C ILE A 230 -18.49 -4.77 -4.47
N THR A 231 -19.34 -4.70 -5.48
CA THR A 231 -20.26 -3.57 -5.67
C THR A 231 -21.50 -3.72 -4.80
N ASP A 232 -22.31 -2.68 -4.66
CA ASP A 232 -23.62 -2.76 -3.99
C ASP A 232 -24.55 -3.81 -4.61
N ALA A 233 -24.43 -4.05 -5.91
CA ALA A 233 -25.16 -5.12 -6.63
C ALA A 233 -24.64 -6.54 -6.33
N GLY A 234 -23.65 -6.71 -5.44
CA GLY A 234 -23.05 -7.99 -5.09
C GLY A 234 -22.00 -8.52 -6.07
N SER A 235 -21.80 -7.87 -7.24
CA SER A 235 -20.81 -8.32 -8.22
C SER A 235 -19.37 -8.19 -7.71
N GLY A 236 -18.60 -9.26 -7.86
CA GLY A 236 -17.19 -9.36 -7.51
C GLY A 236 -16.29 -8.59 -8.47
N LYS A 237 -15.37 -7.82 -7.89
CA LYS A 237 -14.35 -7.04 -8.58
C LYS A 237 -12.97 -7.43 -8.08
N VAL A 238 -12.03 -7.48 -9.02
CA VAL A 238 -10.62 -7.74 -8.75
C VAL A 238 -9.79 -6.57 -9.23
N PHE A 239 -8.63 -6.37 -8.61
CA PHE A 239 -7.67 -5.39 -9.08
C PHE A 239 -6.61 -6.09 -9.94
N ALA A 240 -6.55 -5.73 -11.22
CA ALA A 240 -5.60 -6.28 -12.19
C ALA A 240 -5.18 -5.18 -13.18
N ASP A 241 -3.92 -5.20 -13.61
CA ASP A 241 -3.37 -4.26 -14.60
C ASP A 241 -3.62 -2.78 -14.29
N GLY A 242 -3.58 -2.40 -13.02
CA GLY A 242 -3.74 -1.01 -12.59
C GLY A 242 -5.18 -0.49 -12.63
N LYS A 243 -6.18 -1.36 -12.76
CA LYS A 243 -7.61 -1.01 -12.78
C LYS A 243 -8.46 -1.97 -11.95
N ILE A 244 -9.60 -1.48 -11.49
CA ILE A 244 -10.64 -2.33 -10.91
C ILE A 244 -11.46 -2.92 -12.07
N ALA A 245 -11.52 -4.23 -12.15
CA ALA A 245 -12.15 -4.97 -13.26
C ALA A 245 -13.14 -6.02 -12.72
N PRO A 246 -14.12 -6.45 -13.54
CA PRO A 246 -14.93 -7.62 -13.20
C PRO A 246 -14.04 -8.86 -13.02
N ALA A 247 -14.43 -9.74 -12.11
CA ALA A 247 -13.83 -11.06 -11.99
C ALA A 247 -14.05 -11.87 -13.30
N ILE A 248 -13.13 -12.79 -13.59
CA ILE A 248 -13.25 -13.68 -14.75
C ILE A 248 -14.45 -14.62 -14.57
N ALA A 249 -14.63 -15.12 -13.36
CA ALA A 249 -15.77 -15.89 -12.91
C ALA A 249 -15.96 -15.67 -11.40
N GLU A 250 -17.14 -16.01 -10.88
CA GLU A 250 -17.49 -15.93 -9.46
C GLU A 250 -17.96 -17.30 -9.00
N CYS A 251 -17.62 -17.69 -7.77
CA CYS A 251 -18.11 -18.92 -7.18
C CYS A 251 -19.65 -18.89 -7.06
N ALA A 252 -20.32 -19.90 -7.57
CA ALA A 252 -21.78 -20.01 -7.54
C ALA A 252 -22.37 -20.05 -6.12
N GLU A 253 -21.59 -20.45 -5.11
CA GLU A 253 -22.06 -20.54 -3.72
C GLU A 253 -21.71 -19.32 -2.86
N CYS A 254 -20.45 -18.87 -2.92
CA CYS A 254 -19.95 -17.84 -2.01
C CYS A 254 -19.65 -16.50 -2.68
N SER A 255 -19.85 -16.42 -4.00
CA SER A 255 -19.59 -15.23 -4.85
C SER A 255 -18.14 -14.74 -4.79
N GLU A 256 -17.20 -15.55 -4.29
CA GLU A 256 -15.77 -15.22 -4.30
C GLU A 256 -15.25 -15.26 -5.74
N PRO A 257 -14.52 -14.22 -6.19
CA PRO A 257 -13.87 -14.21 -7.49
C PRO A 257 -12.93 -15.40 -7.71
N LEU A 258 -13.09 -16.08 -8.85
CA LEU A 258 -12.27 -17.20 -9.25
C LEU A 258 -11.09 -16.74 -10.11
N ARG A 259 -9.97 -17.48 -10.03
CA ARG A 259 -8.74 -17.21 -10.82
C ARG A 259 -8.77 -17.82 -12.23
N ALA A 260 -9.70 -18.74 -12.47
CA ALA A 260 -9.90 -19.42 -13.75
C ALA A 260 -11.39 -19.62 -13.98
N ASN A 261 -11.77 -19.92 -15.23
CA ASN A 261 -13.14 -20.32 -15.54
C ASN A 261 -13.49 -21.59 -14.76
N GLY A 262 -14.60 -21.55 -14.04
CA GLY A 262 -15.12 -22.64 -13.22
C GLY A 262 -16.35 -22.18 -12.45
N ASP A 263 -17.04 -23.13 -11.83
CA ASP A 263 -18.32 -22.84 -11.14
C ASP A 263 -18.14 -22.64 -9.63
N LEU A 264 -17.18 -23.33 -9.00
CA LEU A 264 -16.98 -23.32 -7.54
C LEU A 264 -15.52 -23.00 -7.18
N CYS A 265 -15.33 -22.35 -6.04
CA CYS A 265 -14.00 -22.16 -5.46
C CYS A 265 -13.50 -23.45 -4.78
N PRO A 266 -12.20 -23.58 -4.48
CA PRO A 266 -11.63 -24.80 -3.88
C PRO A 266 -12.28 -25.25 -2.56
N TRP A 267 -12.88 -24.32 -1.80
CA TRP A 267 -13.61 -24.65 -0.57
C TRP A 267 -15.05 -25.09 -0.80
N CYS A 268 -15.73 -24.46 -1.77
CA CYS A 268 -17.10 -24.79 -2.15
C CYS A 268 -17.19 -26.04 -3.02
N SER A 269 -16.11 -26.41 -3.71
CA SER A 269 -16.04 -27.66 -4.48
C SER A 269 -15.96 -28.92 -3.61
N ILE A 270 -15.82 -28.78 -2.28
CA ILE A 270 -15.75 -29.91 -1.35
C ILE A 270 -17.16 -30.48 -1.15
N ASP A 271 -17.40 -31.64 -1.76
CA ASP A 271 -18.68 -32.35 -1.69
C ASP A 271 -18.80 -33.26 -0.45
N ASP A 272 -19.96 -33.92 -0.31
CA ASP A 272 -20.22 -34.84 0.80
C ASP A 272 -19.33 -36.08 0.77
N SER A 273 -18.94 -36.57 -0.41
CA SER A 273 -18.04 -37.72 -0.54
C SER A 273 -16.65 -37.37 0.00
N ASP A 274 -16.11 -36.20 -0.36
CA ASP A 274 -14.86 -35.68 0.18
C ASP A 274 -14.91 -35.54 1.70
N ARG A 275 -16.02 -35.00 2.23
CA ARG A 275 -16.22 -34.82 3.69
C ARG A 275 -16.29 -36.14 4.42
N ILE A 276 -17.02 -37.13 3.89
CA ILE A 276 -17.14 -38.45 4.48
C ILE A 276 -15.78 -39.17 4.43
N ALA A 277 -15.06 -39.11 3.30
CA ALA A 277 -13.75 -39.70 3.16
C ALA A 277 -12.73 -39.07 4.12
N ALA A 278 -12.70 -37.74 4.23
CA ALA A 278 -11.83 -37.04 5.16
C ALA A 278 -12.17 -37.36 6.62
N ALA A 279 -13.47 -37.47 6.95
CA ALA A 279 -13.94 -37.85 8.28
C ALA A 279 -13.56 -39.29 8.66
N ALA A 280 -13.77 -40.25 7.75
CA ALA A 280 -13.45 -41.66 7.95
C ALA A 280 -11.95 -41.91 8.10
N ASN A 281 -11.13 -41.12 7.39
CA ASN A 281 -9.68 -41.22 7.42
C ASN A 281 -9.02 -40.26 8.42
N ASN A 282 -9.79 -39.55 9.27
CA ASN A 282 -9.22 -38.63 10.25
C ASN A 282 -8.67 -39.40 11.47
N PRO A 283 -7.34 -39.44 11.68
CA PRO A 283 -6.75 -40.21 12.78
C PRO A 283 -7.22 -39.75 14.16
N PHE A 284 -7.52 -38.46 14.33
CA PHE A 284 -8.04 -37.94 15.60
C PHE A 284 -9.44 -38.47 15.90
N ARG A 285 -10.32 -38.61 14.90
CA ARG A 285 -11.63 -39.23 15.09
C ARG A 285 -11.52 -40.72 15.41
N ILE A 286 -10.55 -41.41 14.80
CA ILE A 286 -10.28 -42.82 15.09
C ILE A 286 -9.81 -42.97 16.55
N LEU A 287 -8.86 -42.14 16.99
CA LEU A 287 -8.37 -42.14 18.37
C LEU A 287 -9.48 -41.78 19.37
N GLU A 288 -10.33 -40.81 19.04
CA GLU A 288 -11.48 -40.40 19.86
C GLU A 288 -12.48 -41.55 20.04
N HIS A 289 -12.77 -42.29 18.96
CA HIS A 289 -13.66 -43.46 19.00
C HIS A 289 -13.18 -44.55 19.98
N TYR A 290 -11.86 -44.72 20.11
CA TYR A 290 -11.26 -45.66 21.07
C TYR A 290 -10.99 -45.04 22.46
N GLY A 291 -11.36 -43.78 22.70
CA GLY A 291 -11.10 -43.08 23.95
C GLY A 291 -9.63 -42.74 24.19
N LEU A 292 -8.81 -42.71 23.14
CA LEU A 292 -7.35 -42.52 23.20
C LEU A 292 -6.90 -41.11 22.77
N LEU A 293 -7.82 -40.25 22.34
CA LEU A 293 -7.47 -38.95 21.77
C LEU A 293 -6.82 -38.01 22.79
N GLU A 294 -7.38 -37.91 24.00
CA GLU A 294 -6.82 -37.03 25.04
C GLU A 294 -5.41 -37.46 25.43
N ASP A 295 -5.22 -38.75 25.75
CA ASP A 295 -3.91 -39.34 26.04
C ASP A 295 -2.91 -39.10 24.91
N TYR A 296 -3.34 -39.23 23.65
CA TYR A 296 -2.50 -38.97 22.49
C TYR A 296 -2.11 -37.48 22.39
N ILE A 297 -3.04 -36.55 22.61
CA ILE A 297 -2.76 -35.12 22.55
C ILE A 297 -1.84 -34.68 23.69
N GLU A 298 -2.08 -35.17 24.92
CA GLU A 298 -1.25 -34.88 26.09
C GLU A 298 0.15 -35.50 25.96
N GLY A 299 0.21 -36.73 25.44
CA GLY A 299 1.45 -37.46 25.19
C GLY A 299 2.16 -37.06 23.88
N TYR A 300 1.53 -36.24 23.03
CA TYR A 300 2.13 -35.82 21.76
C TYR A 300 3.38 -35.01 22.07
N PRO A 301 4.57 -35.43 21.61
CA PRO A 301 5.81 -34.82 22.02
C PRO A 301 5.79 -33.35 21.64
N ALA A 302 5.67 -32.49 22.66
CA ALA A 302 5.96 -31.08 22.52
C ALA A 302 7.43 -31.00 22.13
N ARG A 303 7.71 -30.84 20.83
CA ARG A 303 9.04 -30.43 20.40
C ARG A 303 9.39 -29.23 21.28
N PRO A 304 10.54 -29.23 21.98
CA PRO A 304 10.92 -28.08 22.79
C PRO A 304 10.73 -26.88 21.89
N ARG A 305 9.86 -25.96 22.32
CA ARG A 305 9.66 -24.71 21.58
C ARG A 305 11.06 -24.12 21.53
N LYS A 306 11.72 -24.22 20.37
CA LYS A 306 12.88 -23.36 20.12
C LYS A 306 12.33 -21.97 20.40
N PRO A 307 12.87 -21.23 21.38
CA PRO A 307 12.45 -19.86 21.56
C PRO A 307 12.66 -19.19 20.20
N TYR A 308 11.55 -18.79 19.58
CA TYR A 308 11.54 -17.90 18.44
C TYR A 308 11.57 -16.49 19.01
#